data_AF-A0A937NSV2-F1
#
_entry.id   AF-A0A937NSV2-F1
#
_cell.length_a   1.000
_cell.length_b   1.000
_cell.length_c   1.000
_cell.angle_alpha   90.00
_cell.angle_beta   90.00
_cell.angle_gamma   90.00
#
_symmetry.space_group_name_H-M   'P 1'
#
loop_
_entity.id
_entity.type
_entity.pdbx_description
1 polymer ?
#
loop_
_entity_poly.entity_id
_entity_poly.type
_entity_poly.pdbx_seq_one_letter_code
_entity_poly.pdbx_strand_id
1 'polypeptide(L)'
;MTTPDNAKQMRPVPGSERQLPCEDIQALMLDYMHRGLGEGRSDLVREHTRRCTTCHERAIELQKTLGILHDAPFAHGTLPQHLSQRHHSRLVRALMHPVLDWIYMHHILVSALVAAIVIASVFFGLRRYRVWRDTIEPGIPVVIGTDAE
;
A
#
# COMPACT_ATOMS: atom_id res chain seq x y z
N MET A 1 7.21 -56.65 -6.44
CA MET A 1 7.78 -55.49 -5.73
C MET A 1 6.71 -54.42 -5.68
N THR A 2 6.01 -54.32 -4.57
CA THR A 2 4.88 -53.42 -4.33
C THR A 2 5.34 -52.26 -3.45
N THR A 3 5.30 -51.05 -3.98
CA THR A 3 5.61 -49.81 -3.27
C THR A 3 4.43 -49.47 -2.33
N PRO A 4 4.64 -49.25 -1.02
CA PRO A 4 3.56 -48.79 -0.16
C PRO A 4 3.34 -47.28 -0.36
N ASP A 5 2.14 -46.99 -0.84
CA ASP A 5 1.49 -45.70 -1.00
C ASP A 5 1.27 -45.06 0.38
N ASN A 6 2.26 -44.31 0.88
CA ASN A 6 2.20 -43.65 2.19
C ASN A 6 1.64 -42.23 2.05
N ALA A 7 0.40 -42.16 1.57
CA ALA A 7 -0.43 -40.97 1.66
C ALA A 7 -0.75 -40.73 3.14
N LYS A 8 0.13 -40.02 3.85
CA LYS A 8 -0.14 -39.42 5.15
C LYS A 8 -1.34 -38.49 5.00
N GLN A 9 -2.51 -39.04 5.30
CA GLN A 9 -3.76 -38.34 5.51
C GLN A 9 -3.56 -37.36 6.67
N MET A 10 -3.26 -36.12 6.31
CA MET A 10 -3.21 -34.99 7.21
C MET A 10 -4.65 -34.71 7.63
N ARG A 11 -5.02 -35.13 8.85
CA ARG A 11 -6.35 -34.85 9.42
C ARG A 11 -6.49 -33.33 9.60
N PRO A 12 -7.57 -32.70 9.11
CA PRO A 12 -7.85 -31.30 9.41
C PRO A 12 -8.23 -31.15 10.88
N VAL A 13 -7.54 -30.25 11.59
CA VAL A 13 -7.82 -29.90 12.99
C VAL A 13 -9.02 -28.92 13.01
N PRO A 14 -10.14 -29.25 13.69
CA PRO A 14 -11.31 -28.39 13.73
C PRO A 14 -11.15 -27.31 14.80
N GLY A 15 -10.93 -26.07 14.36
CA GLY A 15 -10.82 -24.87 15.20
C GLY A 15 -10.51 -23.62 14.38
N SER A 16 -10.98 -23.58 13.13
CA SER A 16 -10.59 -22.60 12.11
C SER A 16 -11.40 -21.30 12.23
N GLU A 17 -11.05 -20.45 13.18
CA GLU A 17 -11.19 -19.01 12.94
C GLU A 17 -10.11 -18.60 11.93
N ARG A 18 -10.50 -18.59 10.64
CA ARG A 18 -9.73 -18.09 9.49
C ARG A 18 -8.26 -18.55 9.44
N GLN A 19 -8.02 -19.85 9.41
CA GLN A 19 -6.72 -20.35 8.97
C GLN A 19 -6.56 -20.03 7.48
N LEU A 20 -5.65 -19.11 7.16
CA LEU A 20 -5.25 -18.84 5.79
C LEU A 20 -4.62 -20.10 5.19
N PRO A 21 -4.93 -20.43 3.93
CA PRO A 21 -4.31 -21.56 3.25
C PRO A 21 -2.81 -21.33 3.13
N CYS A 22 -2.05 -22.42 3.13
CA CYS A 22 -0.58 -22.36 3.05
C CYS A 22 -0.10 -21.64 1.78
N GLU A 23 -0.88 -21.71 0.69
CA GLU A 23 -0.61 -21.06 -0.59
C GLU A 23 -0.57 -19.54 -0.46
N ASP A 24 -1.53 -18.94 0.25
CA ASP A 24 -1.58 -17.50 0.51
C ASP A 24 -0.39 -17.05 1.37
N ILE A 25 -0.01 -17.87 2.37
CA ILE A 25 1.15 -17.57 3.21
C ILE A 25 2.45 -17.67 2.41
N GLN A 26 2.58 -18.66 1.52
CA GLN A 26 3.74 -18.81 0.65
C GLN A 26 3.92 -17.62 -0.29
N ALA A 27 2.83 -17.07 -0.83
CA ALA A 27 2.89 -15.83 -1.63
C ALA A 27 3.42 -14.65 -0.82
N LEU A 28 3.09 -14.58 0.48
CA LEU A 28 3.54 -13.50 1.39
C LEU A 28 4.95 -13.72 1.96
N MET A 29 5.53 -14.93 1.86
CA MET A 29 6.83 -15.24 2.49
C MET A 29 7.98 -14.43 1.91
N LEU A 30 7.96 -14.13 0.61
CA LEU A 30 9.02 -13.32 -0.01
C LEU A 30 8.97 -11.87 0.50
N ASP A 31 7.77 -11.27 0.53
CA ASP A 31 7.57 -9.92 1.07
C ASP A 31 7.91 -9.83 2.56
N TYR A 32 7.63 -10.90 3.32
CA TYR A 32 8.04 -11.03 4.71
C TYR A 32 9.56 -10.98 4.87
N MET A 33 10.30 -11.71 4.04
CA MET A 33 11.78 -11.72 4.09
C MET A 33 12.39 -10.38 3.68
N HIS A 34 11.76 -9.67 2.73
CA HIS A 34 12.15 -8.31 2.35
C HIS A 34 11.70 -7.23 3.33
N ARG A 35 10.98 -7.59 4.41
CA ARG A 35 10.36 -6.64 5.37
C ARG A 35 9.39 -5.64 4.70
N GLY A 36 8.80 -6.03 3.57
CA GLY A 36 7.81 -5.22 2.84
C GLY A 36 6.39 -5.35 3.38
N LEU A 37 6.15 -6.29 4.30
CA LEU A 37 4.85 -6.48 4.95
C LEU A 37 4.68 -5.54 6.15
N GLY A 38 3.53 -4.89 6.25
CA GLY A 38 3.11 -4.19 7.46
C GLY A 38 3.01 -5.12 8.66
N GLU A 39 3.12 -4.57 9.88
CA GLU A 39 3.24 -5.32 11.14
C GLU A 39 2.18 -6.42 11.30
N GLY A 40 0.90 -6.12 11.05
CA GLY A 40 -0.18 -7.10 11.20
C GLY A 40 -0.08 -8.31 10.26
N ARG A 41 0.43 -8.13 9.04
CA ARG A 41 0.63 -9.27 8.10
C ARG A 41 1.91 -10.03 8.43
N SER A 42 2.95 -9.34 8.88
CA SER A 42 4.19 -9.95 9.34
C SER A 42 3.97 -10.87 10.53
N ASP A 43 3.17 -10.44 11.51
CA ASP A 43 2.82 -11.27 12.67
C ASP A 43 2.03 -12.52 12.27
N LEU A 44 1.16 -12.41 11.28
CA LEU A 44 0.39 -13.53 10.75
C LEU A 44 1.32 -14.58 10.11
N VAL A 45 2.21 -14.16 9.21
CA VAL A 45 3.18 -15.07 8.57
C VAL A 45 4.09 -15.71 9.63
N ARG A 46 4.53 -14.94 10.63
CA ARG A 46 5.36 -15.45 11.74
C ARG A 46 4.62 -16.51 12.56
N GLU A 47 3.37 -16.25 12.94
CA GLU A 47 2.59 -17.20 13.73
C GLU A 47 2.22 -18.45 12.92
N HIS A 48 1.91 -18.30 11.64
CA HIS A 48 1.63 -19.44 10.76
C HIS A 48 2.87 -20.31 10.54
N THR A 49 4.02 -19.72 10.23
CA THR A 49 5.29 -20.46 10.07
C THR A 49 5.74 -21.13 11.37
N ARG A 50 5.36 -20.60 12.54
CA ARG A 50 5.60 -21.25 13.83
C ARG A 50 4.76 -22.52 14.03
N ARG A 51 3.53 -22.55 13.52
CA ARG A 51 2.57 -23.67 13.71
C ARG A 51 2.60 -24.70 12.58
N CYS A 52 2.94 -24.28 11.36
CA CYS A 52 2.93 -25.12 10.17
C CYS A 52 4.36 -25.53 9.79
N THR A 53 4.70 -26.81 9.99
CA THR A 53 6.02 -27.36 9.69
C THR A 53 6.38 -27.24 8.21
N THR A 54 5.42 -27.44 7.30
CA THR A 54 5.64 -27.29 5.86
C THR A 54 6.00 -25.86 5.48
N CYS A 55 5.29 -24.85 5.99
CA CYS A 55 5.64 -23.45 5.76
C CYS A 55 6.98 -23.07 6.42
N HIS A 56 7.32 -23.68 7.56
CA HIS A 56 8.62 -23.49 8.20
C HIS A 56 9.78 -24.02 7.34
N GLU A 57 9.67 -25.24 6.83
CA GLU A 57 10.67 -25.85 5.95
C GLU A 57 10.85 -25.03 4.66
N ARG A 58 9.75 -24.59 4.05
CA ARG A 58 9.78 -23.68 2.89
C ARG A 58 10.46 -22.35 3.22
N ALA A 59 10.27 -21.82 4.44
CA ALA A 59 10.92 -20.59 4.86
C ALA A 59 12.44 -20.76 4.94
N ILE A 60 12.90 -21.87 5.51
CA ILE A 60 14.33 -22.20 5.58
C ILE A 60 14.91 -22.39 4.17
N GLU A 61 14.19 -23.10 3.30
CA GLU A 61 14.59 -23.30 1.91
C GLU A 61 14.74 -21.96 1.17
N LEU A 62 13.75 -21.07 1.28
CA LEU A 62 13.78 -19.75 0.65
C LEU A 62 14.89 -18.86 1.23
N GLN A 63 15.12 -18.91 2.54
CA GLN A 63 16.21 -18.19 3.17
C GLN A 63 17.58 -18.68 2.67
N LYS A 64 17.73 -20.00 2.46
CA LYS A 64 18.94 -20.60 1.91
C LYS A 64 19.15 -20.20 0.45
N THR A 65 18.10 -20.19 -0.38
CA THR A 65 18.23 -19.77 -1.79
C THR A 65 18.58 -18.30 -1.90
N LEU A 66 17.98 -17.43 -1.07
CA LEU A 66 18.37 -16.02 -0.97
C LEU A 66 19.81 -15.84 -0.50
N GLY A 67 20.28 -16.66 0.45
CA GLY A 67 21.68 -16.66 0.88
C GLY A 67 22.64 -17.01 -0.26
N ILE A 68 22.34 -18.05 -1.03
CA ILE A 68 23.15 -18.45 -2.20
C ILE A 68 23.17 -17.35 -3.26
N LEU A 69 22.02 -16.70 -3.52
CA LEU A 69 21.95 -15.57 -4.45
C LEU A 69 22.76 -14.36 -3.96
N HIS A 70 22.81 -14.15 -2.64
CA HIS A 70 23.61 -13.10 -2.02
C HIS A 70 25.12 -13.38 -2.12
N ASP A 71 25.52 -14.64 -1.90
CA ASP A 71 26.92 -15.08 -1.90
C ASP A 71 27.46 -15.36 -3.32
N ALA A 72 26.62 -15.31 -4.35
CA ALA A 72 27.03 -15.58 -5.72
C ALA A 72 28.09 -14.55 -6.18
N PRO A 73 29.24 -14.99 -6.73
CA PRO A 73 30.39 -14.13 -7.03
C PRO A 73 30.14 -13.04 -8.08
N PHE A 74 29.03 -13.12 -8.83
CA PHE A 74 28.58 -12.07 -9.74
C PHE A 74 27.96 -10.85 -9.02
N ALA A 75 27.62 -10.95 -7.73
CA ALA A 75 27.17 -9.82 -6.92
C ALA A 75 28.28 -8.78 -6.65
N HIS A 76 29.54 -9.13 -6.92
CA HIS A 76 30.69 -8.22 -6.78
C HIS A 76 30.91 -7.29 -7.99
N GLY A 77 30.12 -7.44 -9.06
CA GLY A 77 30.12 -6.51 -10.19
C GLY A 77 29.08 -5.41 -10.03
N THR A 78 29.44 -4.32 -9.34
CA THR A 78 28.73 -3.02 -9.37
C THR A 78 27.20 -3.06 -9.30
N LEU A 79 26.61 -3.98 -8.53
CA LEU A 79 25.24 -3.78 -8.08
C LEU A 79 25.29 -2.61 -7.09
N PRO A 80 24.45 -1.57 -7.23
CA PRO A 80 24.41 -0.47 -6.28
C PRO A 80 24.13 -1.09 -4.93
N GLN A 81 25.19 -1.13 -4.10
CA GLN A 81 25.15 -1.60 -2.73
C GLN A 81 23.89 -1.02 -2.12
N HIS A 82 22.95 -1.93 -1.82
CA HIS A 82 22.05 -1.85 -0.69
C HIS A 82 21.98 -0.43 -0.15
N LEU A 83 21.04 0.38 -0.66
CA LEU A 83 20.83 1.80 -0.30
C LEU A 83 21.54 2.11 1.01
N SER A 84 22.74 2.70 0.90
CA SER A 84 23.69 2.94 1.98
C SER A 84 22.94 3.09 3.31
N GLN A 85 23.36 2.41 4.37
CA GLN A 85 22.71 2.50 5.68
C GLN A 85 22.42 3.96 6.12
N ARG A 86 23.19 4.94 5.60
CA ARG A 86 22.92 6.39 5.69
C ARG A 86 21.69 6.88 4.91
N HIS A 87 21.46 6.41 3.68
CA HIS A 87 20.22 6.67 2.94
C HIS A 87 19.02 5.99 3.58
N HIS A 88 19.15 4.74 4.05
CA HIS A 88 18.06 4.05 4.72
C HIS A 88 17.70 4.72 6.05
N SER A 89 18.67 5.15 6.85
CA SER A 89 18.42 5.91 8.09
C SER A 89 17.86 7.32 7.84
N ARG A 90 18.18 7.95 6.70
CA ARG A 90 17.55 9.21 6.28
C ARG A 90 16.08 8.99 5.88
N LEU A 91 15.79 7.93 5.13
CA LEU A 91 14.43 7.56 4.75
C LEU A 91 13.59 7.15 5.96
N VAL A 92 14.15 6.32 6.86
CA VAL A 92 13.49 5.93 8.11
C VAL A 92 13.30 7.15 9.03
N ARG A 93 14.25 8.08 9.11
CA ARG A 93 14.07 9.34 9.87
C ARG A 93 13.04 10.27 9.24
N ALA A 94 12.95 10.29 7.91
CA ALA A 94 11.91 11.04 7.19
C ALA A 94 10.52 10.40 7.36
N LEU A 95 10.44 9.06 7.41
CA LEU A 95 9.20 8.31 7.64
C LEU A 95 8.77 8.28 9.11
N MET A 96 9.72 8.23 10.06
CA MET A 96 9.48 8.35 11.51
C MET A 96 9.38 9.81 11.96
N HIS A 97 8.96 10.71 11.09
CA HIS A 97 8.57 12.03 11.56
C HIS A 97 7.29 11.87 12.40
N PRO A 98 7.24 12.41 13.63
CA PRO A 98 6.07 12.31 14.51
C PRO A 98 4.78 12.86 13.86
N VAL A 99 4.92 13.63 12.80
CA VAL A 99 3.82 14.14 11.97
C VAL A 99 3.07 13.00 11.24
N LEU A 100 3.77 12.01 10.69
CA LEU A 100 3.13 10.89 9.98
C LEU A 100 2.36 9.99 10.95
N ASP A 101 2.94 9.74 12.12
CA ASP A 101 2.32 8.96 13.18
C ASP A 101 1.09 9.68 13.76
N TRP A 102 1.19 11.00 13.94
CA TRP A 102 0.07 11.85 14.33
C TRP A 102 -1.05 11.85 13.27
N ILE A 103 -0.70 11.94 11.97
CA ILE A 103 -1.65 11.84 10.85
C ILE A 103 -2.36 10.49 10.86
N TYR A 104 -1.65 9.38 11.08
CA TYR A 104 -2.25 8.05 11.16
C TYR A 104 -3.25 7.96 12.32
N MET A 105 -2.85 8.44 13.49
CA MET A 105 -3.70 8.40 14.68
C MET A 105 -4.93 9.31 14.53
N HIS A 106 -4.82 10.43 13.82
CA HIS A 106 -5.88 11.43 13.64
C HIS A 106 -6.43 11.46 12.20
N HIS A 107 -6.34 10.35 11.46
CA HIS A 107 -6.66 10.33 10.03
C HIS A 107 -8.08 10.83 9.72
N ILE A 108 -9.03 10.61 10.64
CA ILE A 108 -10.41 11.12 10.57
C ILE A 108 -10.43 12.66 10.56
N LEU A 109 -9.68 13.30 11.47
CA LEU A 109 -9.59 14.76 11.56
C LEU A 109 -8.86 15.35 10.36
N VAL A 110 -7.80 14.68 9.89
CA VAL A 110 -7.04 15.11 8.70
C VAL A 110 -7.93 15.05 7.45
N SER A 111 -8.69 13.96 7.29
CA SER A 111 -9.65 13.82 6.18
C SER A 111 -10.72 14.92 6.22
N ALA A 112 -11.29 15.19 7.40
CA ALA A 112 -12.28 16.25 7.58
C ALA A 112 -11.70 17.64 7.26
N LEU A 113 -10.47 17.92 7.68
CA LEU A 113 -9.78 19.19 7.41
C LEU A 113 -9.51 19.37 5.91
N VAL A 114 -9.02 18.33 5.23
CA VAL A 114 -8.80 18.37 3.78
C VAL A 114 -10.12 18.58 3.04
N ALA A 115 -11.19 17.88 3.42
CA ALA A 115 -12.51 18.08 2.83
C ALA A 115 -13.01 19.52 3.02
N ALA A 116 -12.84 20.09 4.23
CA ALA A 116 -13.20 21.48 4.51
C ALA A 116 -12.41 22.47 3.65
N ILE A 117 -11.10 22.25 3.45
CA ILE A 117 -10.25 23.08 2.58
C ILE A 117 -10.73 23.02 1.12
N VAL A 118 -11.08 21.83 0.63
CA VAL A 118 -11.59 21.66 -0.75
C VAL A 118 -12.94 22.38 -0.91
N ILE A 119 -13.85 22.25 0.04
CA ILE A 119 -15.14 22.95 0.00
C ILE A 119 -14.91 24.47 0.03
N ALA A 120 -14.02 24.96 0.91
CA ALA A 120 -13.68 26.36 1.02
C ALA A 120 -13.05 26.90 -0.28
N SER A 121 -12.15 26.13 -0.92
CA SER A 121 -11.49 26.55 -2.16
C SER A 121 -12.47 26.61 -3.33
N VAL A 122 -13.37 25.64 -3.46
CA VAL A 122 -14.45 25.67 -4.45
C VAL A 122 -15.38 26.84 -4.20
N PHE A 123 -15.78 27.06 -2.94
CA PHE A 123 -16.64 28.19 -2.58
C PHE A 123 -15.97 29.54 -2.89
N PHE A 124 -14.68 29.69 -2.56
CA PHE A 124 -13.92 30.89 -2.84
C PHE A 124 -13.71 31.11 -4.34
N GLY A 125 -13.43 30.04 -5.08
CA GLY A 125 -13.35 30.05 -6.53
C GLY A 125 -14.67 30.50 -7.15
N LEU A 126 -15.78 29.87 -6.78
CA LEU A 126 -17.12 30.27 -7.23
C LEU A 126 -17.40 31.73 -6.89
N ARG A 127 -17.11 32.18 -5.67
CA ARG A 127 -17.32 33.58 -5.27
C ARG A 127 -16.48 34.54 -6.11
N ARG A 128 -15.24 34.18 -6.42
CA ARG A 128 -14.32 34.98 -7.24
C ARG A 128 -14.72 35.01 -8.72
N TYR A 129 -15.16 33.89 -9.29
CA TYR A 129 -15.61 33.80 -10.68
C TYR A 129 -17.01 34.36 -10.89
N ARG A 130 -17.90 34.31 -9.88
CA ARG A 130 -19.27 34.83 -9.99
C ARG A 130 -19.31 36.35 -10.06
N VAL A 131 -18.32 37.06 -9.51
CA VAL A 131 -18.13 38.51 -9.74
C VAL A 131 -17.77 38.82 -11.20
N TRP A 132 -17.22 37.86 -11.95
CA TRP A 132 -16.80 38.08 -13.34
C TRP A 132 -17.89 37.78 -14.38
N ARG A 133 -19.07 37.30 -13.97
CA ARG A 133 -20.19 36.99 -14.88
C ARG A 133 -21.25 38.08 -15.00
N ASP A 134 -21.12 39.20 -14.29
CA ASP A 134 -22.05 40.34 -14.44
C ASP A 134 -21.74 41.24 -15.64
N THR A 135 -20.73 40.91 -16.47
CA THR A 135 -20.50 41.52 -17.78
C THR A 135 -21.25 40.76 -18.89
N ILE A 136 -22.52 40.41 -18.64
CA ILE A 136 -23.43 40.01 -19.73
C ILE A 136 -23.70 41.26 -20.55
N GLU A 137 -23.45 41.13 -21.84
CA GLU A 137 -23.45 42.16 -22.87
C GLU A 137 -24.67 43.11 -22.76
N PRO A 138 -24.48 44.43 -22.95
CA PRO A 138 -25.61 45.35 -23.09
C PRO A 138 -26.47 44.86 -24.25
N GLY A 139 -27.68 44.41 -23.94
CA GLY A 139 -28.61 43.83 -24.90
C GLY A 139 -28.70 44.69 -26.15
N ILE A 140 -28.45 44.06 -27.30
CA ILE A 140 -28.63 44.68 -28.61
C ILE A 140 -30.07 45.21 -28.66
N PRO A 141 -30.30 46.53 -28.75
CA PRO A 141 -31.66 47.05 -28.81
C PRO A 141 -32.25 46.66 -30.17
N VAL A 142 -33.19 45.72 -30.16
CA VAL A 142 -34.00 45.42 -31.34
C VAL A 142 -34.99 46.57 -31.50
N VAL A 143 -34.69 47.49 -32.42
CA VAL A 143 -35.64 48.53 -32.84
C VAL A 143 -36.66 47.85 -33.73
N ILE A 144 -37.86 47.61 -33.18
CA ILE A 144 -39.01 47.18 -33.97
C ILE A 144 -39.45 48.40 -34.79
N GLY A 145 -39.17 48.37 -36.09
CA GLY A 145 -39.69 49.35 -37.03
C GLY A 145 -41.21 49.24 -37.05
N THR A 146 -41.90 50.26 -36.55
CA THR A 146 -43.31 50.46 -36.84
C THR A 146 -43.38 51.12 -38.21
N ASP A 147 -43.86 50.35 -39.18
CA ASP A 147 -44.06 50.80 -40.55
C ASP A 147 -44.96 52.04 -40.55
N ALA A 148 -44.45 53.14 -41.12
CA ALA A 148 -45.21 54.37 -41.34
C ALA A 148 -46.02 54.23 -42.62
N GLU A 149 -47.31 54.56 -42.51
CA GLU A 149 -48.31 54.70 -43.58
C GLU A 149 -47.87 55.61 -44.75
#